data_AF-A0A8C0D1X0-F1
#
_entry.id   AF-A0A8C0D1X0-F1
#
_cell.length_a   1.000
_cell.length_b   1.000
_cell.length_c   1.000
_cell.angle_alpha   90.00
_cell.angle_beta   90.00
_cell.angle_gamma   90.00
#
_symmetry.space_group_name_H-M   'P 1'
#
loop_
_entity.id
_entity.type
_entity.pdbx_description
1 polymer ?
#
loop_
_entity_poly.entity_id
_entity_poly.type
_entity_poly.pdbx_seq_one_letter_code
_entity_poly.pdbx_strand_id
1 'polypeptide(L)'
;MKLTSCLERALADVYLLIGKECPFLLRDLIASEELAQVFGQSVMDVLKVFVGSPCGLNLRNVLWHGFAAPQEIPPKYCSMMILLTAGLGQLLKGYLQQTKFTLAHRPFITLTSLEDLIVFPDVTYEVLSVLEEVMKKSTFILKIMLPYWEVALINFKSNRFADCAILLLVQLETGLRKVFATVNKCPKRLLTAEILAKHLNDGKINQLPLFLGEPAMEFLWDFLNHQEGPRLRDRLSHGEISLPEFPKEAANQLLAFSFVLLLRFIDEDLLSMFKEKAAVRALVSVAEAYGARCHPVSQLKKQVLSCERSIGVWPLLPLPEGSEREAQRSEGNSEINACCSLITEIVAELCHHVPETHRVPHDSEHLPPEKWPQLLRELCSIPVRTLFCPRAVLEVLAVLRKVGAHCRRVCGQVAACAELRRRQWEDRSLRSRQRRNYLRLVHSIKLLSPMLYLILLLIALESVNIHVVLGKNTSEYQQYLRFLKSVLQYTENLAAYTSQDKNKWDEAVNLTQAALLKIWTFSEKKQMLIHLAKKSTSKVV
;
A
#
# COMPACT_ATOMS: atom_id res chain seq x y z
N MET A 1 22.16 3.22 -16.54
CA MET A 1 21.07 2.76 -15.64
C MET A 1 21.40 1.42 -15.01
N LYS A 2 21.35 0.28 -15.73
CA LYS A 2 21.64 -1.03 -15.14
C LYS A 2 22.98 -1.11 -14.39
N LEU A 3 24.06 -0.67 -15.02
CA LEU A 3 25.40 -0.67 -14.40
C LEU A 3 25.46 0.14 -13.10
N THR A 4 24.88 1.34 -13.09
CA THR A 4 24.89 2.20 -11.89
C THR A 4 24.11 1.57 -10.74
N SER A 5 22.99 0.90 -11.04
CA SER A 5 22.15 0.23 -10.03
C SER A 5 22.80 -1.05 -9.49
N CYS A 6 23.44 -1.84 -10.36
CA CYS A 6 24.18 -3.02 -9.93
C CYS A 6 25.40 -2.62 -9.08
N LEU A 7 26.11 -1.57 -9.48
CA LEU A 7 27.25 -1.04 -8.74
C LEU A 7 26.81 -0.51 -7.38
N GLU A 8 25.74 0.27 -7.30
CA GLU A 8 25.19 0.78 -6.04
C GLU A 8 24.84 -0.36 -5.07
N ARG A 9 24.15 -1.41 -5.54
CA ARG A 9 23.89 -2.60 -4.72
C ARG A 9 25.18 -3.25 -4.23
N ALA A 10 26.15 -3.48 -5.13
CA ALA A 10 27.39 -4.16 -4.83
C ALA A 10 28.25 -3.39 -3.82
N LEU A 11 28.35 -2.06 -3.96
CA LEU A 11 29.08 -1.22 -3.01
C LEU A 11 28.43 -1.25 -1.63
N ALA A 12 27.11 -1.28 -1.56
CA ALA A 12 26.41 -1.40 -0.28
C ALA A 12 26.61 -2.78 0.38
N ASP A 13 26.74 -3.86 -0.40
CA ASP A 13 27.14 -5.17 0.16
C ASP A 13 28.58 -5.12 0.73
N VAL A 14 29.49 -4.42 0.04
CA VAL A 14 30.87 -4.24 0.50
C VAL A 14 30.95 -3.35 1.74
N TYR A 15 30.16 -2.28 1.81
CA TYR A 15 30.09 -1.40 2.97
C TYR A 15 29.77 -2.17 4.25
N LEU A 16 28.86 -3.14 4.18
CA LEU A 16 28.45 -3.98 5.30
C LEU A 16 29.50 -4.99 5.79
N LEU A 17 30.66 -5.07 5.13
CA LEU A 17 31.81 -5.78 5.68
C LEU A 17 32.38 -5.09 6.93
N ILE A 18 32.23 -3.76 7.01
CA ILE A 18 32.82 -2.91 8.06
C ILE A 18 31.73 -2.16 8.81
N GLY A 19 30.82 -1.51 8.09
CA GLY A 19 29.73 -0.71 8.65
C GLY A 19 28.55 -1.54 9.14
N LYS A 20 27.68 -0.93 9.94
CA LYS A 20 26.47 -1.57 10.48
C LYS A 20 25.19 -1.14 9.75
N GLU A 21 25.08 0.15 9.42
CA GLU A 21 23.91 0.72 8.75
C GLU A 21 24.34 1.39 7.45
N CYS A 22 23.98 0.78 6.32
CA CYS A 22 24.35 1.30 5.00
C CYS A 22 23.67 2.66 4.75
N PRO A 23 24.42 3.69 4.32
CA PRO A 23 23.85 4.96 3.89
C PRO A 23 22.77 4.76 2.81
N PHE A 24 21.69 5.52 2.91
CA PHE A 24 20.57 5.45 1.96
C PHE A 24 20.89 6.09 0.60
N LEU A 25 21.67 7.18 0.59
CA LEU A 25 22.02 7.90 -0.63
C LEU A 25 23.35 7.38 -1.20
N LEU A 26 23.38 7.07 -2.51
CA LEU A 26 24.60 6.64 -3.21
C LEU A 26 25.78 7.60 -2.98
N ARG A 27 25.53 8.92 -2.99
CA ARG A 27 26.57 9.93 -2.77
C ARG A 27 27.24 9.76 -1.41
N ASP A 28 26.46 9.45 -0.39
CA ASP A 28 26.95 9.31 0.98
C ASP A 28 27.64 7.94 1.14
N LEU A 29 27.11 6.90 0.49
CA LEU A 29 27.75 5.59 0.41
C LEU A 29 29.15 5.67 -0.21
N ILE A 30 29.32 6.31 -1.37
CA ILE A 30 30.64 6.43 -2.01
C ILE A 30 31.58 7.42 -1.31
N ALA A 31 31.06 8.24 -0.40
CA ALA A 31 31.84 9.14 0.45
C ALA A 31 32.27 8.51 1.78
N SER A 32 31.82 7.29 2.06
CA SER A 32 32.10 6.58 3.30
C SER A 32 33.58 6.20 3.46
N GLU A 33 34.06 6.24 4.70
CA GLU A 33 35.41 5.80 5.06
C GLU A 33 35.53 4.28 4.93
N GLU A 34 34.44 3.55 5.17
CA GLU A 34 34.37 2.09 5.08
C GLU A 34 34.69 1.61 3.67
N LEU A 35 34.14 2.24 2.63
CA LEU A 35 34.50 1.89 1.25
C LEU A 35 35.90 2.38 0.87
N ALA A 36 36.35 3.52 1.40
CA ALA A 36 37.71 3.99 1.18
C ALA A 36 38.75 3.07 1.82
N GLN A 37 38.44 2.42 2.94
CA GLN A 37 39.29 1.41 3.56
C GLN A 37 39.46 0.16 2.68
N VAL A 38 38.41 -0.24 1.95
CA VAL A 38 38.46 -1.43 1.07
C VAL A 38 39.12 -1.11 -0.27
N PHE A 39 38.73 0.00 -0.89
CA PHE A 39 39.11 0.33 -2.28
C PHE A 39 40.22 1.36 -2.42
N GLY A 40 40.55 2.08 -1.35
CA GLY A 40 41.46 3.21 -1.35
C GLY A 40 40.76 4.53 -1.72
N GLN A 41 41.20 5.61 -1.08
CA GLN A 41 40.60 6.94 -1.23
C GLN A 41 40.61 7.43 -2.68
N SER A 42 41.73 7.28 -3.40
CA SER A 42 41.86 7.74 -4.78
C SER A 42 40.88 7.07 -5.74
N VAL A 43 40.58 5.78 -5.54
CA VAL A 43 39.61 5.04 -6.36
C VAL A 43 38.20 5.55 -6.09
N MET A 44 37.86 5.77 -4.81
CA MET A 44 36.57 6.32 -4.42
C MET A 44 36.37 7.75 -4.93
N ASP A 45 37.42 8.57 -4.96
CA ASP A 45 37.36 9.93 -5.48
C ASP A 45 37.13 9.96 -6.99
N VAL A 46 37.76 9.06 -7.76
CA VAL A 46 37.43 8.87 -9.19
C VAL A 46 35.97 8.45 -9.34
N LEU A 47 35.49 7.52 -8.51
CA LEU A 47 34.11 7.06 -8.61
C LEU A 47 33.09 8.18 -8.33
N LYS A 48 33.37 9.08 -7.36
CA LYS A 48 32.56 10.26 -7.06
C LYS A 48 32.40 11.19 -8.26
N VAL A 49 33.42 11.33 -9.11
CA VAL A 49 33.32 12.14 -10.33
C VAL A 49 32.27 11.59 -11.29
N PHE A 50 32.10 10.27 -11.38
CA PHE A 50 31.17 9.65 -12.33
C PHE A 50 29.73 9.54 -11.81
N VAL A 51 29.54 9.10 -10.57
CA VAL A 51 28.21 8.73 -10.03
C VAL A 51 27.85 9.44 -8.72
N GLY A 52 28.71 10.36 -8.25
CA GLY A 52 28.54 11.05 -6.99
C GLY A 52 27.63 12.27 -7.03
N SER A 53 28.11 13.39 -6.49
CA SER A 53 27.30 14.61 -6.33
C SER A 53 27.12 15.36 -7.66
N PRO A 54 26.23 16.36 -7.70
CA PRO A 54 26.09 17.27 -8.85
C PRO A 54 27.36 18.06 -9.21
N CYS A 55 28.42 18.04 -8.38
CA CYS A 55 29.72 18.64 -8.71
C CYS A 55 30.51 17.81 -9.73
N GLY A 56 30.15 16.54 -9.95
CA GLY A 56 30.70 15.67 -10.99
C GLY A 56 29.71 15.44 -12.15
N LEU A 57 29.92 14.36 -12.92
CA LEU A 57 29.04 13.95 -14.02
C LEU A 57 27.65 13.51 -13.54
N ASN A 58 27.58 12.94 -12.33
CA ASN A 58 26.34 12.49 -11.70
C ASN A 58 25.49 11.58 -12.63
N LEU A 59 26.15 10.66 -13.35
CA LEU A 59 25.56 9.85 -14.42
C LEU A 59 24.35 9.04 -13.94
N ARG A 60 24.36 8.58 -12.68
CA ARG A 60 23.24 7.88 -12.06
C ARG A 60 21.97 8.74 -12.13
N ASN A 61 22.02 9.96 -11.61
CA ASN A 61 20.84 10.82 -11.55
C ASN A 61 20.46 11.36 -12.93
N VAL A 62 21.44 11.78 -13.75
CA VAL A 62 21.17 12.26 -15.12
C VAL A 62 20.37 11.22 -15.92
N LEU A 63 20.73 9.94 -15.80
CA LEU A 63 20.04 8.84 -16.49
C LEU A 63 18.71 8.48 -15.85
N TRP A 64 18.67 8.23 -14.52
CA TRP A 64 17.45 7.78 -13.82
C TRP A 64 16.38 8.87 -13.67
N HIS A 65 16.72 10.13 -13.90
CA HIS A 65 15.76 11.22 -14.04
C HIS A 65 15.38 11.51 -15.49
N GLY A 66 16.02 10.89 -16.50
CA GLY A 66 15.65 11.07 -17.91
C GLY A 66 16.09 12.40 -18.52
N PHE A 67 17.17 12.98 -18.02
CA PHE A 67 17.71 14.22 -18.58
C PHE A 67 18.51 14.00 -19.85
N ALA A 68 19.05 12.79 -20.06
CA ALA A 68 19.85 12.48 -21.24
C ALA A 68 19.01 11.79 -22.33
N ALA A 69 18.99 12.39 -23.52
CA ALA A 69 18.43 11.80 -24.72
C ALA A 69 19.32 10.67 -25.28
N PRO A 70 18.82 9.85 -26.22
CA PRO A 70 19.63 8.86 -26.91
C PRO A 70 20.89 9.49 -27.51
N GLN A 71 22.03 8.82 -27.34
CA GLN A 71 23.35 9.24 -27.82
C GLN A 71 23.96 10.49 -27.15
N GLU A 72 23.25 11.20 -26.26
CA GLU A 72 23.82 12.35 -25.52
C GLU A 72 24.89 11.94 -24.50
N ILE A 73 24.84 10.70 -24.01
CA ILE A 73 25.89 10.13 -23.15
C ILE A 73 26.89 9.38 -24.03
N PRO A 74 28.15 9.88 -24.15
CA PRO A 74 29.19 9.19 -24.87
C PRO A 74 29.40 7.73 -24.40
N PRO A 75 29.48 6.74 -25.31
CA PRO A 75 29.71 5.33 -24.95
C PRO A 75 30.98 5.08 -24.12
N LYS A 76 31.98 5.97 -24.23
CA LYS A 76 33.21 5.95 -23.42
C LYS A 76 32.93 6.00 -21.92
N TYR A 77 31.87 6.70 -21.47
CA TYR A 77 31.51 6.71 -20.05
C TYR A 77 30.98 5.37 -19.58
N CYS A 78 30.19 4.67 -20.41
CA CYS A 78 29.74 3.32 -20.10
C CYS A 78 30.93 2.34 -20.04
N SER A 79 31.84 2.43 -21.00
CA SER A 79 33.07 1.63 -21.05
C SER A 79 33.94 1.85 -19.81
N MET A 80 34.13 3.12 -19.42
CA MET A 80 34.86 3.48 -18.21
C MET A 80 34.19 2.94 -16.94
N MET A 81 32.86 3.03 -16.82
CA MET A 81 32.14 2.47 -15.68
C MET A 81 32.30 0.94 -15.57
N ILE A 82 32.34 0.22 -16.70
CA ILE A 82 32.61 -1.23 -16.71
C ILE A 82 34.02 -1.50 -16.19
N LEU A 83 35.02 -0.76 -16.70
CA LEU A 83 36.42 -0.90 -16.27
C LEU A 83 36.58 -0.59 -14.77
N LEU A 84 35.98 0.49 -14.28
CA LEU A 84 35.98 0.83 -12.85
C LEU A 84 35.34 -0.27 -12.02
N THR A 85 34.19 -0.80 -12.45
CA THR A 85 33.50 -1.89 -11.73
C THR A 85 34.35 -3.16 -11.66
N ALA A 86 35.01 -3.54 -12.77
CA ALA A 86 35.91 -4.68 -12.79
C ALA A 86 37.14 -4.46 -11.89
N GLY A 87 37.73 -3.26 -11.92
CA GLY A 87 38.86 -2.90 -11.05
C GLY A 87 38.50 -2.95 -9.57
N LEU A 88 37.32 -2.43 -9.19
CA LEU A 88 36.78 -2.55 -7.82
C LEU A 88 36.66 -4.04 -7.42
N GLY A 89 36.17 -4.90 -8.31
CA GLY A 89 36.09 -6.35 -8.06
C GLY A 89 37.45 -6.99 -7.76
N GLN A 90 38.51 -6.56 -8.46
CA GLN A 90 39.88 -7.04 -8.20
C GLN A 90 40.41 -6.58 -6.85
N LEU A 91 40.21 -5.30 -6.51
CA LEU A 91 40.60 -4.76 -5.21
C LEU A 91 39.86 -5.46 -4.06
N LEU A 92 38.55 -5.67 -4.21
CA LEU A 92 37.74 -6.41 -3.24
C LEU A 92 38.28 -7.82 -3.03
N LYS A 93 38.61 -8.53 -4.11
CA LYS A 93 39.18 -9.88 -4.02
C LYS A 93 40.47 -9.90 -3.20
N GLY A 94 41.37 -8.93 -3.44
CA GLY A 94 42.60 -8.78 -2.66
C GLY A 94 42.31 -8.50 -1.17
N TYR A 95 41.39 -7.58 -0.89
CA TYR A 95 40.99 -7.23 0.47
C TYR A 95 40.40 -8.42 1.24
N LEU A 96 39.49 -9.18 0.62
CA LEU A 96 38.87 -10.37 1.23
C LEU A 96 39.90 -11.47 1.51
N GLN A 97 40.89 -11.65 0.62
CA GLN A 97 41.99 -12.60 0.85
C GLN A 97 42.85 -12.21 2.05
N GLN A 98 43.14 -10.92 2.22
CA GLN A 98 43.96 -10.41 3.32
C GLN A 98 43.22 -10.45 4.67
N THR A 99 41.96 -10.04 4.69
CA THR A 99 41.16 -9.92 5.92
C THR A 99 40.44 -11.20 6.32
N LYS A 100 40.33 -12.17 5.42
CA LYS A 100 39.53 -13.40 5.57
C LYS A 100 38.03 -13.13 5.83
N PHE A 101 37.54 -11.94 5.48
CA PHE A 101 36.12 -11.66 5.52
C PHE A 101 35.36 -12.41 4.42
N THR A 102 34.08 -12.69 4.68
CA THR A 102 33.16 -13.27 3.71
C THR A 102 32.16 -12.22 3.28
N LEU A 103 32.06 -11.96 1.98
CA LEU A 103 31.06 -11.05 1.43
C LEU A 103 29.68 -11.70 1.49
N ALA A 104 28.79 -11.11 2.28
CA ALA A 104 27.38 -11.50 2.31
C ALA A 104 26.59 -10.61 1.34
N HIS A 105 25.88 -11.23 0.40
CA HIS A 105 24.98 -10.52 -0.49
C HIS A 105 23.62 -10.34 0.16
N ARG A 106 23.10 -9.12 0.14
CA ARG A 106 21.72 -8.88 0.58
C ARG A 106 20.76 -9.66 -0.35
N PRO A 107 19.63 -10.16 0.15
CA PRO A 107 18.62 -10.78 -0.70
C PRO A 107 17.97 -9.73 -1.64
N PHE A 108 17.47 -10.17 -2.78
CA PHE A 108 16.62 -9.32 -3.62
C PHE A 108 15.25 -9.16 -2.98
N ILE A 109 14.61 -8.03 -3.25
CA ILE A 109 13.26 -7.74 -2.76
C ILE A 109 12.24 -8.32 -3.73
N THR A 110 11.32 -9.12 -3.18
CA THR A 110 10.13 -9.58 -3.90
C THR A 110 9.02 -8.54 -3.82
N LEU A 111 8.32 -8.30 -4.93
CA LEU A 111 7.18 -7.39 -5.00
C LEU A 111 5.91 -8.04 -4.44
N THR A 112 5.83 -8.21 -3.12
CA THR A 112 4.75 -8.95 -2.43
C THR A 112 3.36 -8.34 -2.58
N SER A 113 3.26 -7.03 -2.82
CA SER A 113 1.98 -6.31 -2.92
C SER A 113 1.46 -6.19 -4.36
N LEU A 114 2.08 -6.88 -5.33
CA LEU A 114 1.78 -6.67 -6.75
C LEU A 114 0.40 -7.22 -7.15
N GLU A 115 -0.04 -8.35 -6.59
CA GLU A 115 -1.35 -8.96 -6.90
C GLU A 115 -2.50 -7.97 -6.74
N ASP A 116 -2.43 -7.19 -5.65
CA ASP A 116 -3.37 -6.13 -5.31
C ASP A 116 -3.34 -4.93 -6.26
N LEU A 117 -2.37 -4.86 -7.18
CA LEU A 117 -2.14 -3.77 -8.14
C LEU A 117 -2.31 -4.20 -9.60
N ILE A 118 -2.62 -5.48 -9.86
CA ILE A 118 -2.95 -5.95 -11.20
C ILE A 118 -4.38 -5.53 -11.51
N VAL A 119 -4.54 -4.44 -12.27
CA VAL A 119 -5.86 -3.89 -12.65
C VAL A 119 -6.05 -3.85 -14.15
N PHE A 120 -5.00 -3.44 -14.87
CA PHE A 120 -5.02 -3.45 -16.33
C PHE A 120 -4.96 -4.89 -16.84
N PRO A 121 -5.75 -5.25 -17.87
CA PRO A 121 -5.58 -6.48 -18.60
C PRO A 121 -4.19 -6.55 -19.26
N ASP A 122 -3.82 -7.76 -19.69
CA ASP A 122 -2.58 -7.97 -20.45
C ASP A 122 -2.57 -7.16 -21.75
N VAL A 123 -1.45 -6.49 -22.00
CA VAL A 123 -1.20 -5.70 -23.21
C VAL A 123 -1.02 -6.67 -24.38
N THR A 124 -2.04 -6.75 -25.23
CA THR A 124 -2.10 -7.64 -26.39
C THR A 124 -1.29 -7.11 -27.57
N TYR A 125 -1.06 -7.95 -28.59
CA TYR A 125 -0.43 -7.54 -29.84
C TYR A 125 -1.19 -6.38 -30.53
N GLU A 126 -2.52 -6.39 -30.48
CA GLU A 126 -3.36 -5.31 -31.00
C GLU A 126 -3.06 -3.98 -30.30
N VAL A 127 -2.98 -3.99 -28.95
CA VAL A 127 -2.64 -2.79 -28.18
C VAL A 127 -1.22 -2.32 -28.48
N LEU A 128 -0.25 -3.24 -28.61
CA LEU A 128 1.12 -2.89 -28.96
C LEU A 128 1.21 -2.21 -30.34
N SER A 129 0.46 -2.71 -31.32
CA SER A 129 0.40 -2.10 -32.66
C SER A 129 -0.15 -0.68 -32.62
N VAL A 130 -1.21 -0.44 -31.84
CA VAL A 130 -1.78 0.91 -31.66
C VAL A 130 -0.80 1.82 -30.92
N LEU A 131 -0.16 1.31 -29.89
CA LEU A 131 0.80 2.07 -29.10
C LEU A 131 1.99 2.56 -29.95
N GLU A 132 2.48 1.77 -30.91
CA GLU A 132 3.52 2.20 -31.85
C GLU A 132 3.11 3.42 -32.69
N GLU A 133 1.84 3.50 -33.09
CA GLU A 133 1.29 4.66 -33.81
C GLU A 133 1.13 5.86 -32.87
N VAL A 134 0.51 5.63 -31.70
CA VAL A 134 0.25 6.66 -30.68
C VAL A 134 1.55 7.31 -30.21
N MET A 135 2.63 6.54 -30.02
CA MET A 135 3.93 7.06 -29.61
C MET A 135 4.49 8.11 -30.58
N LYS A 136 4.26 7.96 -31.89
CA LYS A 136 4.74 8.89 -32.92
C LYS A 136 3.91 10.17 -32.99
N LYS A 137 2.66 10.12 -32.50
CA LYS A 137 1.69 11.23 -32.58
C LYS A 137 1.53 11.99 -31.27
N SER A 138 1.78 11.33 -30.14
CA SER A 138 1.54 11.90 -28.81
C SER A 138 2.50 13.04 -28.50
N THR A 139 1.93 14.19 -28.15
CA THR A 139 2.71 15.37 -27.71
C THR A 139 3.32 15.18 -26.32
N PHE A 140 2.97 14.12 -25.59
CA PHE A 140 3.61 13.76 -24.33
C PHE A 140 5.10 13.41 -24.53
N ILE A 141 5.41 12.73 -25.63
CA ILE A 141 6.77 12.28 -25.96
C ILE A 141 7.54 13.41 -26.62
N LEU A 142 8.74 13.68 -26.11
CA LEU A 142 9.69 14.54 -26.81
C LEU A 142 10.24 13.77 -28.01
N LYS A 143 10.24 14.36 -29.21
CA LYS A 143 10.71 13.70 -30.45
C LYS A 143 12.09 13.07 -30.29
N ILE A 144 13.01 13.76 -29.61
CA ILE A 144 14.37 13.26 -29.35
C ILE A 144 14.40 12.02 -28.44
N MET A 145 13.38 11.82 -27.60
CA MET A 145 13.26 10.70 -26.67
C MET A 145 12.51 9.49 -27.25
N LEU A 146 11.89 9.62 -28.43
CA LEU A 146 11.13 8.54 -29.08
C LEU A 146 11.91 7.22 -29.20
N PRO A 147 13.23 7.19 -29.50
CA PRO A 147 13.98 5.93 -29.59
C PRO A 147 13.96 5.12 -28.29
N TYR A 148 13.90 5.75 -27.12
CA TYR A 148 13.79 5.01 -25.85
C TYR A 148 12.44 4.31 -25.68
N TRP A 149 11.36 4.91 -26.19
CA TRP A 149 10.05 4.27 -26.19
C TRP A 149 10.01 3.07 -27.14
N GLU A 150 10.60 3.19 -28.32
CA GLU A 150 10.70 2.08 -29.28
C GLU A 150 11.48 0.90 -28.68
N VAL A 151 12.62 1.18 -28.02
CA VAL A 151 13.40 0.16 -27.32
C VAL A 151 12.61 -0.45 -26.15
N ALA A 152 11.81 0.35 -25.43
CA ALA A 152 10.95 -0.16 -24.36
C ALA A 152 9.93 -1.19 -24.89
N LEU A 153 9.31 -0.93 -26.04
CA LEU A 153 8.39 -1.88 -26.68
C LEU A 153 9.10 -3.15 -27.17
N ILE A 154 10.27 -3.01 -27.80
CA ILE A 154 11.08 -4.15 -28.23
C ILE A 154 11.42 -5.04 -27.04
N ASN A 155 11.80 -4.43 -25.91
CA ASN A 155 12.10 -5.16 -24.67
C ASN A 155 10.87 -5.89 -24.13
N PHE A 156 9.69 -5.25 -24.14
CA PHE A 156 8.46 -5.91 -23.72
C PHE A 156 8.13 -7.13 -24.60
N LYS A 157 8.18 -6.97 -25.93
CA LYS A 157 7.96 -8.05 -26.90
C LYS A 157 8.97 -9.20 -26.78
N SER A 158 10.18 -8.89 -26.34
CA SER A 158 11.27 -9.86 -26.14
C SER A 158 11.30 -10.45 -24.73
N ASN A 159 10.24 -10.27 -23.92
CA ASN A 159 10.15 -10.71 -22.52
C ASN A 159 11.25 -10.14 -21.59
N ARG A 160 11.88 -9.02 -21.97
CA ARG A 160 12.83 -8.27 -21.13
C ARG A 160 12.07 -7.23 -20.31
N PHE A 161 11.23 -7.69 -19.39
CA PHE A 161 10.28 -6.84 -18.65
C PHE A 161 10.96 -5.77 -17.79
N ALA A 162 12.08 -6.10 -17.13
CA ALA A 162 12.85 -5.11 -16.37
C ALA A 162 13.37 -3.98 -17.26
N ASP A 163 13.95 -4.32 -18.42
CA ASP A 163 14.49 -3.33 -19.36
C ASP A 163 13.40 -2.42 -19.93
N CYS A 164 12.21 -2.97 -20.18
CA CYS A 164 11.01 -2.19 -20.54
C CYS A 164 10.63 -1.23 -19.42
N ALA A 165 10.46 -1.72 -18.19
CA ALA A 165 10.04 -0.92 -17.04
C ALA A 165 11.03 0.22 -16.74
N ILE A 166 12.34 -0.05 -16.77
CA ILE A 166 13.38 0.97 -16.55
C ILE A 166 13.24 2.13 -17.54
N LEU A 167 13.08 1.82 -18.83
CA LEU A 167 12.91 2.86 -19.85
C LEU A 167 11.59 3.61 -19.68
N LEU A 168 10.48 2.90 -19.47
CA LEU A 168 9.17 3.52 -19.28
C LEU A 168 9.13 4.46 -18.08
N LEU A 169 9.71 4.08 -16.94
CA LEU A 169 9.73 4.92 -15.73
C LEU A 169 10.41 6.26 -15.98
N VAL A 170 11.56 6.22 -16.66
CA VAL A 170 12.34 7.42 -17.01
C VAL A 170 11.60 8.27 -18.04
N GLN A 171 10.95 7.63 -19.01
CA GLN A 171 10.19 8.32 -20.05
C GLN A 171 8.89 8.95 -19.52
N LEU A 172 8.18 8.27 -18.63
CA LEU A 172 7.03 8.81 -17.91
C LEU A 172 7.43 10.06 -17.12
N GLU A 173 8.53 10.00 -16.37
CA GLU A 173 9.02 11.16 -15.63
C GLU A 173 9.34 12.33 -16.55
N THR A 174 10.01 12.09 -17.68
CA THR A 174 10.33 13.11 -18.67
C THR A 174 9.06 13.79 -19.24
N GLY A 175 8.08 12.99 -19.66
CA GLY A 175 6.81 13.52 -20.18
C GLY A 175 6.01 14.24 -19.11
N LEU A 176 5.93 13.70 -17.89
CA LEU A 176 5.26 14.34 -16.76
C LEU A 176 5.91 15.68 -16.38
N ARG A 177 7.24 15.82 -16.46
CA ARG A 177 7.93 17.11 -16.25
C ARG A 177 7.55 18.12 -17.33
N LYS A 178 7.45 17.69 -18.59
CA LYS A 178 6.99 18.55 -19.69
C LYS A 178 5.58 19.05 -19.40
N VAL A 179 4.65 18.14 -19.10
CA VAL A 179 3.26 18.50 -18.79
C VAL A 179 3.22 19.43 -17.57
N PHE A 180 3.95 19.11 -16.49
CA PHE A 180 4.07 19.94 -15.30
C PHE A 180 4.50 21.37 -15.64
N ALA A 181 5.58 21.53 -16.42
CA ALA A 181 6.12 22.83 -16.79
C ALA A 181 5.13 23.64 -17.63
N THR A 182 4.39 22.97 -18.52
CA THR A 182 3.34 23.59 -19.34
C THR A 182 2.15 24.03 -18.50
N VAL A 183 1.54 23.14 -17.71
CA VAL A 183 0.30 23.45 -16.97
C VAL A 183 0.51 24.42 -15.83
N ASN A 184 1.70 24.40 -15.19
CA ASN A 184 2.08 25.38 -14.17
C ASN A 184 2.72 26.65 -14.76
N LYS A 185 2.82 26.78 -16.09
CA LYS A 185 3.43 27.93 -16.79
C LYS A 185 4.85 28.27 -16.29
N CYS A 186 5.66 27.23 -16.04
CA CYS A 186 7.01 27.37 -15.47
C CYS A 186 8.07 26.60 -16.28
N PRO A 187 8.35 27.00 -17.53
CA PRO A 187 9.29 26.29 -18.41
C PRO A 187 10.69 26.13 -17.81
N LYS A 188 11.13 27.10 -17.01
CA LYS A 188 12.43 27.08 -16.31
C LYS A 188 12.57 25.92 -15.30
N ARG A 189 11.46 25.34 -14.84
CA ARG A 189 11.46 24.25 -13.85
C ARG A 189 11.45 22.86 -14.47
N LEU A 190 11.62 22.73 -15.78
CA LEU A 190 11.63 21.42 -16.46
C LEU A 190 12.64 20.44 -15.85
N LEU A 191 13.77 20.91 -15.34
CA LEU A 191 14.80 20.06 -14.72
C LEU A 191 14.60 19.85 -13.21
N THR A 192 13.80 20.68 -12.55
CA THR A 192 13.61 20.70 -11.09
C THR A 192 12.13 20.50 -10.71
N ALA A 193 11.36 19.84 -11.57
CA ALA A 193 9.93 19.67 -11.38
C ALA A 193 9.64 18.63 -10.30
N GLU A 194 8.84 19.02 -9.31
CA GLU A 194 8.34 18.15 -8.25
C GLU A 194 6.94 17.65 -8.64
N ILE A 195 6.90 16.70 -9.58
CA ILE A 195 5.68 16.20 -10.24
C ILE A 195 4.60 15.78 -9.24
N LEU A 196 4.99 15.15 -8.13
CA LEU A 196 4.08 14.58 -7.12
C LEU A 196 3.83 15.50 -5.92
N ALA A 197 4.25 16.78 -5.95
CA ALA A 197 4.02 17.73 -4.87
C ALA A 197 2.63 18.40 -4.96
N LYS A 198 2.02 18.71 -3.81
CA LYS A 198 0.74 19.46 -3.74
C LYS A 198 0.91 20.91 -4.14
N HIS A 199 1.99 21.52 -3.65
CA HIS A 199 2.29 22.93 -3.87
C HIS A 199 3.66 23.06 -4.52
N LEU A 200 3.81 24.14 -5.28
CA LEU A 200 5.07 24.61 -5.80
C LEU A 200 5.85 25.33 -4.68
N ASN A 201 7.14 25.58 -4.91
CA ASN A 201 8.03 26.24 -3.94
C ASN A 201 7.59 27.68 -3.61
N ASP A 202 6.80 28.32 -4.48
CA ASP A 202 6.18 29.64 -4.26
C ASP A 202 4.82 29.57 -3.54
N GLY A 203 4.43 28.38 -3.05
CA GLY A 203 3.17 28.15 -2.33
C GLY A 203 1.95 27.94 -3.23
N LYS A 204 2.05 28.14 -4.55
CA LYS A 204 0.92 27.91 -5.47
C LYS A 204 0.57 26.44 -5.57
N ILE A 205 -0.69 26.14 -5.83
CA ILE A 205 -1.15 24.77 -6.07
C ILE A 205 -0.56 24.25 -7.39
N ASN A 206 0.04 23.07 -7.32
CA ASN A 206 0.49 22.35 -8.51
C ASN A 206 -0.74 21.98 -9.37
N GLN A 207 -0.76 22.44 -10.61
CA GLN A 207 -1.86 22.20 -11.55
C GLN A 207 -1.81 20.81 -12.20
N LEU A 208 -0.68 20.11 -12.12
CA LEU A 208 -0.54 18.80 -12.74
C LEU A 208 -1.52 17.76 -12.18
N PRO A 209 -1.69 17.59 -10.84
CA PRO A 209 -2.69 16.67 -10.30
C PRO A 209 -4.11 16.97 -10.76
N LEU A 210 -4.48 18.25 -10.87
CA LEU A 210 -5.80 18.67 -11.37
C LEU A 210 -5.97 18.34 -12.84
N PHE A 211 -4.93 18.55 -13.65
CA PHE A 211 -4.93 18.24 -15.08
C PHE A 211 -4.98 16.73 -15.35
N LEU A 212 -4.21 15.93 -14.61
CA LEU A 212 -4.19 14.47 -14.77
C LEU A 212 -5.42 13.79 -14.16
N GLY A 213 -6.04 14.39 -13.15
CA GLY A 213 -7.16 13.79 -12.42
C GLY A 213 -6.70 12.77 -11.37
N GLU A 214 -7.60 12.49 -10.42
CA GLU A 214 -7.30 11.62 -9.28
C GLU A 214 -6.84 10.21 -9.69
N PRO A 215 -7.51 9.49 -10.62
CA PRO A 215 -7.14 8.11 -10.95
C PRO A 215 -5.69 7.96 -11.44
N ALA A 216 -5.25 8.86 -12.33
CA ALA A 216 -3.89 8.83 -12.84
C ALA A 216 -2.85 9.18 -11.77
N MET A 217 -3.18 10.12 -10.89
CA MET A 217 -2.30 10.48 -9.77
C MET A 217 -2.20 9.36 -8.74
N GLU A 218 -3.30 8.68 -8.43
CA GLU A 218 -3.31 7.55 -7.50
C GLU A 218 -2.50 6.36 -8.05
N PHE A 219 -2.58 6.06 -9.35
CA PHE A 219 -1.72 5.06 -9.98
C PHE A 219 -0.23 5.40 -9.82
N LEU A 220 0.15 6.63 -10.15
CA LEU A 220 1.53 7.11 -10.01
C LEU A 220 2.01 7.01 -8.55
N TRP A 221 1.16 7.37 -7.59
CA TRP A 221 1.48 7.27 -6.17
C TRP A 221 1.64 5.83 -5.70
N ASP A 222 0.74 4.92 -6.09
CA ASP A 222 0.82 3.51 -5.73
C ASP A 222 2.10 2.86 -6.26
N PHE A 223 2.40 3.05 -7.54
CA PHE A 223 3.54 2.38 -8.18
C PHE A 223 4.90 3.00 -7.85
N LEU A 224 4.95 4.30 -7.59
CA LEU A 224 6.21 5.04 -7.50
C LEU A 224 6.55 5.55 -6.09
N ASN A 225 5.56 5.83 -5.23
CA ASN A 225 5.80 6.63 -4.02
C ASN A 225 5.37 5.96 -2.71
N HIS A 226 4.22 5.27 -2.69
CA HIS A 226 3.67 4.70 -1.45
C HIS A 226 4.62 3.66 -0.83
N GLN A 227 4.84 3.76 0.49
CA GLN A 227 5.76 2.88 1.21
C GLN A 227 5.35 1.39 1.18
N GLU A 228 4.05 1.11 1.27
CA GLU A 228 3.47 -0.23 1.14
C GLU A 228 3.30 -0.67 -0.33
N GLY A 229 3.56 0.24 -1.28
CA GLY A 229 3.56 -0.02 -2.72
C GLY A 229 4.92 -0.52 -3.24
N PRO A 230 5.00 -0.90 -4.52
CA PRO A 230 6.20 -1.52 -5.10
C PRO A 230 7.38 -0.55 -5.22
N ARG A 231 7.14 0.77 -5.25
CA ARG A 231 8.17 1.81 -5.43
C ARG A 231 9.16 1.46 -6.56
N LEU A 232 8.60 1.06 -7.71
CA LEU A 232 9.35 0.38 -8.78
C LEU A 232 10.59 1.16 -9.20
N ARG A 233 10.47 2.48 -9.33
CA ARG A 233 11.57 3.38 -9.67
C ARG A 233 12.71 3.28 -8.67
N ASP A 234 12.42 3.49 -7.39
CA ASP A 234 13.44 3.51 -6.34
C ASP A 234 14.14 2.14 -6.28
N ARG A 235 13.35 1.07 -6.18
CA ARG A 235 13.85 -0.31 -6.08
C ARG A 235 14.71 -0.73 -7.28
N LEU A 236 14.29 -0.42 -8.51
CA LEU A 236 15.09 -0.69 -9.71
C LEU A 236 16.35 0.17 -9.75
N SER A 237 16.25 1.45 -9.37
CA SER A 237 17.38 2.38 -9.41
C SER A 237 18.49 2.03 -8.42
N HIS A 238 18.14 1.43 -7.27
CA HIS A 238 19.08 0.94 -6.26
C HIS A 238 19.53 -0.51 -6.50
N GLY A 239 19.05 -1.18 -7.56
CA GLY A 239 19.38 -2.57 -7.83
C GLY A 239 18.81 -3.55 -6.80
N GLU A 240 17.69 -3.22 -6.17
CA GLU A 240 17.08 -4.03 -5.12
C GLU A 240 16.24 -5.20 -5.64
N ILE A 241 15.89 -5.16 -6.93
CA ILE A 241 15.10 -6.20 -7.61
C ILE A 241 15.99 -6.93 -8.63
N SER A 242 15.82 -8.24 -8.70
CA SER A 242 16.43 -9.10 -9.71
C SER A 242 15.87 -8.76 -11.09
N LEU A 243 16.72 -8.32 -12.03
CA LEU A 243 16.29 -7.95 -13.39
C LEU A 243 15.76 -9.16 -14.19
N PRO A 244 16.37 -10.36 -14.12
CA PRO A 244 15.84 -11.54 -14.81
C PRO A 244 14.50 -12.02 -14.27
N GLU A 245 14.26 -11.84 -12.97
CA GLU A 245 13.04 -12.30 -12.28
C GLU A 245 12.01 -11.16 -12.13
N PHE A 246 12.17 -10.06 -12.85
CA PHE A 246 11.26 -8.94 -12.76
C PHE A 246 9.86 -9.34 -13.27
N PRO A 247 8.79 -9.15 -12.47
CA PRO A 247 7.45 -9.62 -12.84
C PRO A 247 6.93 -9.01 -14.14
N LYS A 248 6.41 -9.86 -15.03
CA LYS A 248 5.72 -9.43 -16.26
C LYS A 248 4.59 -8.46 -15.93
N GLU A 249 3.85 -8.77 -14.88
CA GLU A 249 2.67 -8.05 -14.43
C GLU A 249 3.01 -6.59 -14.11
N ALA A 250 4.16 -6.33 -13.46
CA ALA A 250 4.60 -4.97 -13.14
C ALA A 250 4.91 -4.17 -14.41
N ALA A 251 5.62 -4.77 -15.38
CA ALA A 251 5.89 -4.13 -16.66
C ALA A 251 4.59 -3.91 -17.46
N ASN A 252 3.66 -4.86 -17.42
CA ASN A 252 2.36 -4.77 -18.08
C ASN A 252 1.53 -3.60 -17.55
N GLN A 253 1.41 -3.46 -16.22
CA GLN A 253 0.66 -2.35 -15.60
C GLN A 253 1.27 -1.00 -15.97
N LEU A 254 2.61 -0.87 -15.94
CA LEU A 254 3.30 0.35 -16.34
C LEU A 254 3.09 0.69 -17.83
N LEU A 255 3.18 -0.31 -18.71
CA LEU A 255 3.00 -0.12 -20.15
C LEU A 255 1.56 0.26 -20.49
N ALA A 256 0.58 -0.43 -19.91
CA ALA A 256 -0.83 -0.15 -20.07
C ALA A 256 -1.19 1.27 -19.59
N PHE A 257 -0.73 1.66 -18.41
CA PHE A 257 -0.92 3.02 -17.90
C PHE A 257 -0.24 4.06 -18.79
N SER A 258 1.00 3.80 -19.22
CA SER A 258 1.73 4.70 -20.13
C SER A 258 0.96 4.90 -21.44
N PHE A 259 0.43 3.82 -22.02
CA PHE A 259 -0.39 3.89 -23.23
C PHE A 259 -1.62 4.77 -23.05
N VAL A 260 -2.40 4.54 -21.98
CA VAL A 260 -3.60 5.37 -21.71
C VAL A 260 -3.22 6.83 -21.47
N LEU A 261 -2.10 7.09 -20.80
CA LEU A 261 -1.60 8.46 -20.62
C LEU A 261 -1.26 9.09 -21.97
N LEU A 262 -0.55 8.39 -22.87
CA LEU A 262 -0.18 8.90 -24.20
C LEU A 262 -1.39 9.25 -25.07
N LEU A 263 -2.47 8.45 -24.97
CA LEU A 263 -3.73 8.71 -25.67
C LEU A 263 -4.37 10.05 -25.29
N ARG A 264 -4.07 10.61 -24.12
CA ARG A 264 -4.57 11.94 -23.71
C ARG A 264 -3.87 13.11 -24.40
N PHE A 265 -2.82 12.83 -25.17
CA PHE A 265 -1.96 13.83 -25.79
C PHE A 265 -1.83 13.65 -27.30
N ILE A 266 -2.75 12.91 -27.93
CA ILE A 266 -2.94 12.85 -29.39
C ILE A 266 -4.13 13.72 -29.80
N ASP A 267 -4.31 13.87 -31.11
CA ASP A 267 -5.46 14.55 -31.69
C ASP A 267 -6.79 13.82 -31.37
N GLU A 268 -7.87 14.58 -31.18
CA GLU A 268 -9.19 14.05 -30.77
C GLU A 268 -9.81 13.10 -31.81
N ASP A 269 -9.59 13.35 -33.11
CA ASP A 269 -10.10 12.49 -34.18
C ASP A 269 -9.41 11.12 -34.13
N LEU A 270 -8.09 11.13 -33.90
CA LEU A 270 -7.30 9.91 -33.72
C LEU A 270 -7.69 9.17 -32.43
N LEU A 271 -7.92 9.90 -31.34
CA LEU A 271 -8.34 9.32 -30.07
C LEU A 271 -9.69 8.59 -30.21
N SER A 272 -10.64 9.23 -30.89
CA SER A 272 -11.97 8.65 -31.15
C SER A 272 -11.85 7.35 -31.94
N MET A 273 -11.06 7.35 -33.01
CA MET A 273 -10.77 6.16 -33.82
C MET A 273 -10.13 5.02 -32.99
N PHE A 274 -9.14 5.31 -32.14
CA PHE A 274 -8.53 4.27 -31.31
C PHE A 274 -9.47 3.73 -30.23
N LYS A 275 -10.39 4.55 -29.70
CA LYS A 275 -11.41 4.12 -28.70
C LYS A 275 -12.50 3.21 -29.29
N GLU A 276 -12.58 3.06 -30.61
CA GLU A 276 -13.44 2.05 -31.25
C GLU A 276 -12.96 0.63 -30.95
N LYS A 277 -11.65 0.43 -30.80
CA LYS A 277 -11.05 -0.86 -30.46
C LYS A 277 -11.38 -1.26 -29.02
N ALA A 278 -11.99 -2.43 -28.85
CA ALA A 278 -12.45 -2.90 -27.55
C ALA A 278 -11.32 -3.00 -26.50
N ALA A 279 -10.14 -3.47 -26.91
CA ALA A 279 -8.97 -3.57 -26.04
C ALA A 279 -8.51 -2.20 -25.52
N VAL A 280 -8.52 -1.16 -26.38
CA VAL A 280 -8.14 0.21 -25.99
C VAL A 280 -9.19 0.79 -25.03
N ARG A 281 -10.48 0.61 -25.35
CA ARG A 281 -11.59 1.08 -24.50
C ARG A 281 -11.53 0.46 -23.10
N ALA A 282 -11.22 -0.83 -23.01
CA ALA A 282 -11.06 -1.53 -21.73
C ALA A 282 -9.93 -0.91 -20.88
N LEU A 283 -8.78 -0.60 -21.49
CA LEU A 283 -7.67 0.05 -20.80
C LEU A 283 -8.04 1.45 -20.32
N VAL A 284 -8.70 2.26 -21.16
CA VAL A 284 -9.14 3.61 -20.79
C VAL A 284 -10.13 3.56 -19.63
N SER A 285 -11.13 2.68 -19.70
CA SER A 285 -12.13 2.52 -18.63
C SER A 285 -11.50 2.12 -17.29
N VAL A 286 -10.54 1.20 -17.31
CA VAL A 286 -9.79 0.80 -16.10
C VAL A 286 -8.98 1.96 -15.54
N ALA A 287 -8.32 2.76 -16.39
CA ALA A 287 -7.53 3.90 -15.94
C ALA A 287 -8.42 5.01 -15.34
N GLU A 288 -9.60 5.26 -15.91
CA GLU A 288 -10.55 6.26 -15.43
C GLU A 288 -11.22 5.83 -14.11
N ALA A 289 -11.39 4.53 -13.90
CA ALA A 289 -11.93 3.96 -12.66
C ALA A 289 -10.84 3.59 -11.63
N TYR A 290 -9.57 3.92 -11.89
CA TYR A 290 -8.49 3.58 -10.96
C TYR A 290 -8.67 4.30 -9.63
N GLY A 291 -8.55 3.53 -8.54
CA GLY A 291 -8.57 4.01 -7.17
C GLY A 291 -7.30 3.59 -6.42
N ALA A 292 -6.84 4.41 -5.48
CA ALA A 292 -5.66 4.13 -4.67
C ALA A 292 -5.78 2.76 -3.99
N ARG A 293 -4.72 1.95 -4.08
CA ARG A 293 -4.66 0.58 -3.57
C ARG A 293 -3.63 0.42 -2.46
N CYS A 294 -2.56 1.21 -2.46
CA CYS A 294 -1.51 1.18 -1.42
C CYS A 294 -1.74 2.22 -0.33
N HIS A 295 -2.65 3.18 -0.53
CA HIS A 295 -2.96 4.18 0.49
C HIS A 295 -3.47 3.52 1.79
N PRO A 296 -3.11 4.04 3.00
CA PRO A 296 -3.51 3.45 4.27
C PRO A 296 -5.03 3.24 4.43
N VAL A 297 -5.88 4.12 3.87
CA VAL A 297 -7.35 3.94 3.87
C VAL A 297 -7.75 2.68 3.10
N SER A 298 -7.22 2.50 1.88
CA SER A 298 -7.55 1.37 1.02
C SER A 298 -7.09 0.06 1.64
N GLN A 299 -5.90 0.08 2.24
CA GLN A 299 -5.37 -1.05 2.99
C GLN A 299 -6.23 -1.34 4.23
N LEU A 300 -6.71 -0.33 4.96
CA LEU A 300 -7.62 -0.49 6.10
C LEU A 300 -8.94 -1.14 5.68
N LYS A 301 -9.54 -0.69 4.57
CA LYS A 301 -10.76 -1.30 4.01
C LYS A 301 -10.55 -2.78 3.66
N LYS A 302 -9.41 -3.13 3.06
CA LYS A 302 -9.04 -4.53 2.80
C LYS A 302 -8.94 -5.35 4.10
N GLN A 303 -8.35 -4.79 5.16
CA GLN A 303 -8.32 -5.46 6.47
C GLN A 303 -9.74 -5.69 7.00
N VAL A 304 -10.61 -4.68 6.94
CA VAL A 304 -12.00 -4.78 7.39
C VAL A 304 -12.73 -5.91 6.67
N LEU A 305 -12.67 -5.94 5.34
CA LEU A 305 -13.32 -6.97 4.52
C LEU A 305 -12.71 -8.37 4.72
N SER A 306 -11.41 -8.46 5.00
CA SER A 306 -10.77 -9.73 5.35
C SER A 306 -11.25 -10.25 6.70
N CYS A 307 -11.39 -9.38 7.70
CA CYS A 307 -11.90 -9.75 9.02
C CYS A 307 -13.37 -10.14 8.94
N GLU A 308 -14.20 -9.38 8.22
CA GLU A 308 -15.63 -9.67 8.02
C GLU A 308 -15.83 -11.10 7.48
N ARG A 309 -15.14 -11.47 6.41
CA ARG A 309 -15.18 -12.83 5.85
C ARG A 309 -14.74 -13.89 6.87
N SER A 310 -13.72 -13.60 7.67
CA SER A 310 -13.23 -14.55 8.67
C SER A 310 -14.17 -14.70 9.87
N ILE A 311 -14.92 -13.68 10.25
CA ILE A 311 -15.89 -13.76 11.35
C ILE A 311 -17.16 -14.48 10.88
N GLY A 312 -17.57 -14.27 9.62
CA GLY A 312 -18.76 -14.90 9.04
C GLY A 312 -18.74 -16.44 9.05
N VAL A 313 -17.55 -17.07 9.14
CA VAL A 313 -17.42 -18.53 9.23
C VAL A 313 -17.46 -19.06 10.68
N TRP A 314 -17.42 -18.21 11.70
CA TRP A 314 -17.43 -18.64 13.10
C TRP A 314 -18.74 -19.32 13.53
N PRO A 315 -19.94 -18.82 13.16
CA PRO A 315 -21.21 -19.48 13.52
C PRO A 315 -21.40 -20.86 12.88
N LEU A 316 -20.62 -21.18 11.84
CA LEU A 316 -20.68 -22.45 11.11
C LEU A 316 -19.81 -23.55 11.74
N LEU A 317 -19.16 -23.30 12.88
CA LEU A 317 -18.36 -24.30 13.59
C LEU A 317 -19.29 -25.23 14.40
N PRO A 318 -19.56 -26.47 13.95
CA PRO A 318 -20.51 -27.34 14.63
C PRO A 318 -20.01 -27.74 16.02
N LEU A 319 -20.92 -27.76 16.99
CA LEU A 319 -20.67 -28.37 18.29
C LEU A 319 -20.57 -29.89 18.11
N PRO A 320 -19.52 -30.55 18.63
CA PRO A 320 -19.42 -32.01 18.57
C PRO A 320 -20.60 -32.70 19.28
N GLU A 321 -21.06 -33.82 18.71
CA GLU A 321 -22.10 -34.68 19.30
C GLU A 321 -21.76 -35.05 20.76
N GLY A 322 -22.71 -34.84 21.68
CA GLY A 322 -22.55 -35.09 23.13
C GLY A 322 -22.17 -33.88 23.98
N SER A 323 -21.93 -32.70 23.39
CA SER A 323 -21.62 -31.46 24.13
C SER A 323 -22.81 -30.83 24.86
N GLU A 324 -24.05 -31.19 24.51
CA GLU A 324 -25.29 -30.60 25.02
C GLU A 324 -25.46 -30.75 26.54
N ARG A 325 -25.05 -31.89 27.11
CA ARG A 325 -25.11 -32.16 28.55
C ARG A 325 -24.07 -31.37 29.37
N GLU A 326 -22.95 -30.99 28.76
CA GLU A 326 -21.90 -30.19 29.40
C GLU A 326 -22.15 -28.67 29.24
N ALA A 327 -22.80 -28.25 28.15
CA ALA A 327 -23.15 -26.85 27.88
C ALA A 327 -24.28 -26.30 28.77
N GLN A 328 -25.25 -27.15 29.16
CA GLN A 328 -26.37 -26.76 30.03
C GLN A 328 -25.97 -26.39 31.47
N ARG A 329 -24.72 -26.66 31.89
CA ARG A 329 -24.21 -26.33 33.24
C ARG A 329 -23.45 -24.99 33.32
N SER A 330 -23.46 -24.17 32.26
CA SER A 330 -22.68 -22.93 32.19
C SER A 330 -23.54 -21.70 32.55
N GLU A 331 -23.33 -21.15 33.75
CA GLU A 331 -24.04 -19.98 34.34
C GLU A 331 -23.74 -18.60 33.68
N GLY A 332 -23.23 -18.55 32.45
CA GLY A 332 -22.70 -17.31 31.82
C GLY A 332 -23.57 -16.61 30.76
N ASN A 333 -24.78 -17.12 30.46
CA ASN A 333 -25.57 -16.62 29.32
C ASN A 333 -26.17 -15.20 29.53
N SER A 334 -26.47 -14.78 30.77
CA SER A 334 -27.12 -13.49 31.02
C SER A 334 -26.21 -12.29 30.71
N GLU A 335 -24.94 -12.36 31.11
CA GLU A 335 -23.96 -11.29 30.88
C GLU A 335 -23.61 -11.12 29.40
N ILE A 336 -23.42 -12.23 28.68
CA ILE A 336 -23.18 -12.20 27.23
C ILE A 336 -24.39 -11.61 26.50
N ASN A 337 -25.61 -12.00 26.90
CA ASN A 337 -26.82 -11.44 26.30
C ASN A 337 -26.92 -9.93 26.55
N ALA A 338 -26.63 -9.45 27.77
CA ALA A 338 -26.62 -8.02 28.09
C ALA A 338 -25.60 -7.25 27.23
N CYS A 339 -24.40 -7.81 27.04
CA CYS A 339 -23.42 -7.21 26.13
C CYS A 339 -23.88 -7.22 24.67
N CYS A 340 -24.51 -8.30 24.20
CA CYS A 340 -25.02 -8.37 22.83
C CYS A 340 -26.15 -7.35 22.58
N SER A 341 -27.03 -7.14 23.56
CA SER A 341 -28.04 -6.07 23.51
C SER A 341 -27.39 -4.71 23.42
N LEU A 342 -26.41 -4.41 24.29
CA LEU A 342 -25.70 -3.13 24.25
C LEU A 342 -24.96 -2.93 22.93
N ILE A 343 -24.30 -3.96 22.37
CA ILE A 343 -23.69 -3.88 21.02
C ILE A 343 -24.73 -3.49 19.98
N THR A 344 -25.92 -4.10 20.02
CA THR A 344 -27.00 -3.81 19.07
C THR A 344 -27.49 -2.37 19.20
N GLU A 345 -27.59 -1.84 20.41
CA GLU A 345 -27.91 -0.42 20.67
C GLU A 345 -26.83 0.52 20.12
N ILE A 346 -25.54 0.21 20.34
CA ILE A 346 -24.44 1.02 19.78
C ILE A 346 -24.52 1.02 18.24
N VAL A 347 -24.71 -0.15 17.64
CA VAL A 347 -24.81 -0.26 16.18
C VAL A 347 -26.01 0.50 15.66
N ALA A 348 -27.17 0.44 16.33
CA ALA A 348 -28.34 1.20 15.94
C ALA A 348 -28.05 2.71 15.97
N GLU A 349 -27.44 3.24 17.02
CA GLU A 349 -27.03 4.65 17.09
C GLU A 349 -26.07 5.02 15.95
N LEU A 350 -25.03 4.21 15.70
CA LEU A 350 -24.07 4.46 14.62
C LEU A 350 -24.73 4.43 13.23
N CYS A 351 -25.72 3.54 13.03
CA CYS A 351 -26.47 3.43 11.77
C CYS A 351 -27.29 4.69 11.45
N HIS A 352 -27.77 5.44 12.45
CA HIS A 352 -28.48 6.71 12.23
C HIS A 352 -27.62 7.75 11.50
N HIS A 353 -26.29 7.62 11.59
CA HIS A 353 -25.34 8.54 10.99
C HIS A 353 -24.73 8.02 9.68
N VAL A 354 -25.16 6.85 9.18
CA VAL A 354 -24.79 6.36 7.85
C VAL A 354 -25.39 7.28 6.78
N PRO A 355 -24.65 7.63 5.70
CA PRO A 355 -25.15 8.44 4.60
C PRO A 355 -26.47 7.92 4.03
N GLU A 356 -27.43 8.81 3.77
CA GLU A 356 -28.81 8.45 3.36
C GLU A 356 -28.89 7.56 2.12
N THR A 357 -27.92 7.67 1.20
CA THR A 357 -27.83 6.86 -0.03
C THR A 357 -27.47 5.39 0.22
N HIS A 358 -26.99 5.05 1.41
CA HIS A 358 -26.58 3.68 1.80
C HIS A 358 -27.38 3.19 3.01
N ARG A 359 -28.47 3.89 3.36
CA ARG A 359 -29.43 3.37 4.33
C ARG A 359 -30.24 2.28 3.64
N VAL A 360 -30.15 1.06 4.14
CA VAL A 360 -31.09 0.00 3.77
C VAL A 360 -32.49 0.52 4.09
N PRO A 361 -33.44 0.55 3.13
CA PRO A 361 -34.81 0.95 3.42
C PRO A 361 -35.37 -0.06 4.42
N HIS A 362 -35.63 0.39 5.63
CA HIS A 362 -36.13 -0.47 6.70
C HIS A 362 -37.10 0.32 7.58
N ASP A 363 -38.22 -0.32 7.87
CA ASP A 363 -39.31 0.19 8.70
C ASP A 363 -39.06 0.01 10.21
N SER A 364 -37.88 -0.52 10.61
CA SER A 364 -37.52 -0.79 12.01
C SER A 364 -36.27 -0.02 12.42
N GLU A 365 -36.29 0.57 13.63
CA GLU A 365 -35.20 1.34 14.24
C GLU A 365 -33.90 0.54 14.48
N HIS A 366 -33.92 -0.79 14.31
CA HIS A 366 -32.79 -1.67 14.60
C HIS A 366 -32.34 -2.50 13.38
N LEU A 367 -31.06 -2.35 13.00
CA LEU A 367 -30.44 -3.15 11.94
C LEU A 367 -30.03 -4.53 12.49
N PRO A 368 -30.62 -5.63 11.98
CA PRO A 368 -30.34 -6.97 12.52
C PRO A 368 -28.88 -7.39 12.25
N PRO A 369 -28.24 -8.17 13.15
CA PRO A 369 -26.83 -8.57 13.04
C PRO A 369 -26.44 -9.21 11.70
N GLU A 370 -27.37 -9.91 11.07
CA GLU A 370 -27.20 -10.57 9.77
C GLU A 370 -26.92 -9.58 8.63
N LYS A 371 -27.32 -8.31 8.78
CA LYS A 371 -27.11 -7.25 7.78
C LYS A 371 -25.82 -6.46 7.99
N TRP A 372 -25.14 -6.57 9.14
CA TRP A 372 -23.89 -5.85 9.41
C TRP A 372 -22.78 -6.14 8.38
N PRO A 373 -22.58 -7.38 7.90
CA PRO A 373 -21.64 -7.68 6.82
C PRO A 373 -21.90 -6.89 5.53
N GLN A 374 -23.17 -6.74 5.16
CA GLN A 374 -23.55 -6.00 3.95
C GLN A 374 -23.24 -4.51 4.12
N LEU A 375 -23.62 -3.92 5.26
CA LEU A 375 -23.31 -2.52 5.57
C LEU A 375 -21.80 -2.25 5.55
N LEU A 376 -20.97 -3.16 6.08
CA LEU A 376 -19.51 -3.05 6.01
C LEU A 376 -18.98 -3.00 4.58
N ARG A 377 -19.53 -3.84 3.69
CA ARG A 377 -19.16 -3.86 2.26
C ARG A 377 -19.55 -2.54 1.58
N GLU A 378 -20.76 -2.05 1.85
CA GLU A 378 -21.24 -0.77 1.32
C GLU A 378 -20.36 0.39 1.80
N LEU A 379 -20.08 0.50 3.10
CA LEU A 379 -19.20 1.54 3.64
C LEU A 379 -17.76 1.47 3.07
N CYS A 380 -17.21 0.26 2.92
CA CYS A 380 -15.89 0.11 2.33
C CYS A 380 -15.85 0.50 0.85
N SER A 381 -16.98 0.45 0.14
CA SER A 381 -17.07 0.87 -1.27
C SER A 381 -17.07 2.39 -1.47
N ILE A 382 -17.42 3.18 -0.43
CA ILE A 382 -17.50 4.65 -0.52
C ILE A 382 -16.12 5.24 -0.79
N PRO A 383 -15.91 6.02 -1.87
CA PRO A 383 -14.60 6.59 -2.17
C PRO A 383 -14.16 7.59 -1.09
N VAL A 384 -12.87 7.57 -0.75
CA VAL A 384 -12.27 8.48 0.22
C VAL A 384 -11.08 9.15 -0.46
N ARG A 385 -11.02 10.49 -0.43
CA ARG A 385 -9.92 11.24 -1.03
C ARG A 385 -8.59 10.82 -0.40
N THR A 386 -7.65 10.37 -1.23
CA THR A 386 -6.33 9.88 -0.76
C THR A 386 -5.18 10.82 -1.08
N LEU A 387 -5.32 11.64 -2.12
CA LEU A 387 -4.25 12.53 -2.58
C LEU A 387 -3.96 13.64 -1.56
N PHE A 388 -2.67 13.79 -1.25
CA PHE A 388 -2.14 14.82 -0.36
C PHE A 388 -2.81 14.86 1.02
N CYS A 389 -3.13 13.69 1.59
CA CYS A 389 -3.73 13.57 2.91
C CYS A 389 -2.90 14.29 3.99
N PRO A 390 -3.51 15.14 4.83
CA PRO A 390 -2.82 15.79 5.94
C PRO A 390 -2.29 14.81 6.98
N ARG A 391 -1.27 15.22 7.73
CA ARG A 391 -0.63 14.38 8.76
C ARG A 391 -1.61 13.88 9.83
N ALA A 392 -2.58 14.70 10.26
CA ALA A 392 -3.59 14.31 11.24
C ALA A 392 -4.46 13.13 10.74
N VAL A 393 -4.85 13.15 9.46
CA VAL A 393 -5.58 12.05 8.81
C VAL A 393 -4.74 10.78 8.82
N LEU A 394 -3.46 10.87 8.42
CA LEU A 394 -2.54 9.73 8.42
C LEU A 394 -2.27 9.17 9.83
N GLU A 395 -2.21 10.02 10.85
CA GLU A 395 -2.03 9.59 12.25
C GLU A 395 -3.23 8.78 12.75
N VAL A 396 -4.45 9.25 12.50
CA VAL A 396 -5.67 8.50 12.84
C VAL A 396 -5.73 7.18 12.09
N LEU A 397 -5.45 7.20 10.77
CA LEU A 397 -5.42 5.98 9.96
C LEU A 397 -4.38 4.98 10.46
N ALA A 398 -3.21 5.44 10.91
CA ALA A 398 -2.19 4.57 11.48
C ALA A 398 -2.70 3.84 12.75
N VAL A 399 -3.48 4.52 13.61
CA VAL A 399 -4.10 3.87 14.77
C VAL A 399 -5.16 2.86 14.33
N LEU A 400 -6.08 3.25 13.43
CA LEU A 400 -7.14 2.36 12.93
C LEU A 400 -6.57 1.13 12.21
N ARG A 401 -5.48 1.28 11.46
CA ARG A 401 -4.72 0.20 10.81
C ARG A 401 -4.17 -0.81 11.82
N LYS A 402 -3.68 -0.34 12.97
CA LYS A 402 -3.22 -1.22 14.05
C LYS A 402 -4.41 -1.97 14.66
N VAL A 403 -5.52 -1.30 14.94
CA VAL A 403 -6.76 -1.93 15.43
C VAL A 403 -7.21 -3.04 14.45
N GLY A 404 -7.31 -2.71 13.15
CA GLY A 404 -7.68 -3.67 12.10
C GLY A 404 -6.71 -4.86 11.99
N ALA A 405 -5.40 -4.63 12.14
CA ALA A 405 -4.39 -5.69 12.16
C ALA A 405 -4.57 -6.64 13.36
N HIS A 406 -4.86 -6.10 14.55
CA HIS A 406 -5.15 -6.92 15.73
C HIS A 406 -6.47 -7.68 15.61
N CYS A 407 -7.52 -7.07 15.04
CA CYS A 407 -8.75 -7.79 14.71
C CYS A 407 -8.46 -8.97 13.77
N ARG A 408 -7.69 -8.77 12.69
CA ARG A 408 -7.30 -9.84 11.77
C ARG A 408 -6.52 -10.96 12.47
N ARG A 409 -5.64 -10.60 13.41
CA ARG A 409 -4.89 -11.57 14.22
C ARG A 409 -5.81 -12.40 15.12
N VAL A 410 -6.76 -11.75 15.82
CA VAL A 410 -7.78 -12.44 16.63
C VAL A 410 -8.62 -13.37 15.75
N CYS A 411 -9.05 -12.90 14.57
CA CYS A 411 -9.76 -13.70 13.58
C CYS A 411 -9.02 -15.00 13.24
N GLY A 412 -7.74 -14.90 12.90
CA GLY A 412 -6.91 -16.07 12.60
C GLY A 412 -6.67 -16.98 13.80
N GLN A 413 -6.44 -16.42 14.99
CA GLN A 413 -6.21 -17.18 16.22
C GLN A 413 -7.44 -17.99 16.64
N VAL A 414 -8.63 -17.37 16.63
CA VAL A 414 -9.89 -18.04 16.97
C VAL A 414 -10.21 -19.12 15.95
N ALA A 415 -10.12 -18.82 14.64
CA ALA A 415 -10.40 -19.81 13.60
C ALA A 415 -9.45 -21.02 13.67
N ALA A 416 -8.14 -20.78 13.82
CA ALA A 416 -7.15 -21.84 13.94
C ALA A 416 -7.33 -22.66 15.21
N CYS A 417 -7.62 -22.02 16.35
CA CYS A 417 -7.84 -22.72 17.61
C CYS A 417 -9.14 -23.54 17.56
N ALA A 418 -10.22 -22.98 17.03
CA ALA A 418 -11.49 -23.69 16.89
C ALA A 418 -11.35 -24.93 16.01
N GLU A 419 -10.70 -24.80 14.85
CA GLU A 419 -10.49 -25.89 13.90
C GLU A 419 -9.59 -27.00 14.48
N LEU A 420 -8.48 -26.62 15.12
CA LEU A 420 -7.57 -27.57 15.75
C LEU A 420 -8.28 -28.35 16.87
N ARG A 421 -9.04 -27.66 17.73
CA ARG A 421 -9.74 -28.31 18.84
C ARG A 421 -10.88 -29.18 18.36
N ARG A 422 -11.60 -28.79 17.30
CA ARG A 422 -12.63 -29.61 16.67
C ARG A 422 -12.07 -30.94 16.17
N ARG A 423 -10.98 -30.92 15.40
CA ARG A 423 -10.30 -32.14 14.93
C ARG A 423 -9.85 -33.04 16.09
N GLN A 424 -9.23 -32.46 17.11
CA GLN A 424 -8.81 -33.22 18.30
C GLN A 424 -10.00 -33.82 19.07
N TRP A 425 -11.18 -33.19 19.02
CA TRP A 425 -12.39 -33.74 19.62
C TRP A 425 -12.89 -34.95 18.83
N GLU A 426 -12.97 -34.82 17.50
CA GLU A 426 -13.38 -35.88 16.56
C GLU A 426 -12.44 -37.10 16.67
N ASP A 427 -11.13 -36.86 16.74
CA ASP A 427 -10.10 -37.89 16.93
C ASP A 427 -10.05 -38.45 18.37
N ARG A 428 -10.97 -38.04 19.25
CA ARG A 428 -11.06 -38.41 20.67
C ARG A 428 -9.76 -38.19 21.46
N SER A 429 -8.88 -37.31 20.99
CA SER A 429 -7.56 -37.04 21.57
C SER A 429 -7.55 -35.90 22.61
N LEU A 430 -8.67 -35.17 22.75
CA LEU A 430 -8.80 -34.10 23.76
C LEU A 430 -8.93 -34.64 25.19
N ARG A 431 -8.04 -34.17 26.08
CA ARG A 431 -8.17 -34.34 27.53
C ARG A 431 -9.31 -33.48 28.10
N SER A 432 -9.92 -33.91 29.22
CA SER A 432 -11.06 -33.23 29.86
C SER A 432 -10.86 -31.71 30.06
N ARG A 433 -9.68 -31.26 30.53
CA ARG A 433 -9.37 -29.82 30.68
C ARG A 433 -9.40 -29.07 29.33
N GLN A 434 -8.93 -29.70 28.26
CA GLN A 434 -8.90 -29.10 26.92
C GLN A 434 -10.31 -29.06 26.31
N ARG A 435 -11.15 -30.07 26.60
CA ARG A 435 -12.58 -30.07 26.26
C ARG A 435 -13.32 -28.90 26.89
N ARG A 436 -13.13 -28.68 28.19
CA ARG A 436 -13.75 -27.54 28.90
C ARG A 436 -13.28 -26.19 28.35
N ASN A 437 -12.00 -26.05 28.01
CA ASN A 437 -11.48 -24.82 27.38
C ASN A 437 -12.07 -24.60 25.98
N TYR A 438 -12.25 -25.66 25.19
CA TYR A 438 -12.90 -25.56 23.88
C TYR A 438 -14.38 -25.13 23.98
N LEU A 439 -15.12 -25.66 24.96
CA LEU A 439 -16.49 -25.18 25.22
C LEU A 439 -16.53 -23.70 25.61
N ARG A 440 -15.56 -23.23 26.41
CA ARG A 440 -15.41 -21.78 26.70
C ARG A 440 -15.12 -20.96 25.46
N LEU A 441 -14.23 -21.42 24.57
CA LEU A 441 -13.97 -20.78 23.28
C LEU A 441 -15.27 -20.62 22.47
N VAL A 442 -16.04 -21.71 22.29
CA VAL A 442 -17.29 -21.69 21.52
C VAL A 442 -18.32 -20.77 22.16
N HIS A 443 -18.38 -20.74 23.49
CA HIS A 443 -19.24 -19.83 24.23
C HIS A 443 -18.82 -18.36 24.04
N SER A 444 -17.52 -18.05 24.18
CA SER A 444 -16.98 -16.69 23.98
C SER A 444 -17.16 -16.18 22.55
N ILE A 445 -17.16 -17.05 21.53
CA ILE A 445 -17.43 -16.67 20.14
C ILE A 445 -18.76 -15.93 19.99
N LYS A 446 -19.79 -16.28 20.78
CA LYS A 446 -21.10 -15.61 20.75
C LYS A 446 -21.03 -14.12 21.09
N LEU A 447 -20.07 -13.70 21.92
CA LEU A 447 -19.81 -12.29 22.24
C LEU A 447 -18.73 -11.67 21.35
N LEU A 448 -17.65 -12.41 21.10
CA LEU A 448 -16.51 -11.90 20.35
C LEU A 448 -16.86 -11.61 18.89
N SER A 449 -17.72 -12.41 18.27
CA SER A 449 -18.20 -12.18 16.90
C SER A 449 -18.89 -10.81 16.76
N PRO A 450 -19.99 -10.52 17.48
CA PRO A 450 -20.67 -9.22 17.36
C PRO A 450 -19.78 -8.05 17.83
N MET A 451 -18.93 -8.25 18.83
CA MET A 451 -17.99 -7.20 19.26
C MET A 451 -16.96 -6.85 18.17
N LEU A 452 -16.41 -7.86 17.48
CA LEU A 452 -15.49 -7.61 16.38
C LEU A 452 -16.21 -6.92 15.22
N TYR A 453 -17.45 -7.31 14.90
CA TYR A 453 -18.25 -6.59 13.91
C TYR A 453 -18.48 -5.12 14.29
N LEU A 454 -18.81 -4.82 15.56
CA LEU A 454 -18.92 -3.45 16.04
C LEU A 454 -17.63 -2.64 15.83
N ILE A 455 -16.47 -3.24 16.14
CA ILE A 455 -15.17 -2.59 15.91
C ILE A 455 -14.93 -2.38 14.41
N LEU A 456 -15.22 -3.37 13.57
CA LEU A 456 -15.08 -3.24 12.12
C LEU A 456 -16.00 -2.14 11.56
N LEU A 457 -17.22 -2.03 12.09
CA LEU A 457 -18.18 -1.01 11.69
C LEU A 457 -17.69 0.38 12.10
N LEU A 458 -17.20 0.52 13.34
CA LEU A 458 -16.54 1.73 13.81
C LEU A 458 -15.38 2.12 12.89
N ILE A 459 -14.49 1.18 12.56
CA ILE A 459 -13.37 1.44 11.65
C ILE A 459 -13.89 1.91 10.28
N ALA A 460 -14.89 1.24 9.71
CA ALA A 460 -15.43 1.59 8.39
C ALA A 460 -16.05 2.99 8.39
N LEU A 461 -16.90 3.31 9.37
CA LEU A 461 -17.56 4.60 9.52
C LEU A 461 -16.56 5.75 9.73
N GLU A 462 -15.57 5.54 10.60
CA GLU A 462 -14.53 6.53 10.86
C GLU A 462 -13.61 6.70 9.63
N SER A 463 -13.37 5.64 8.84
CA SER A 463 -12.57 5.72 7.61
C SER A 463 -13.23 6.53 6.50
N VAL A 464 -14.56 6.43 6.36
CA VAL A 464 -15.33 7.20 5.38
C VAL A 464 -15.37 8.68 5.76
N ASN A 465 -15.42 8.98 7.07
CA ASN A 465 -15.48 10.34 7.60
C ASN A 465 -14.11 10.88 8.04
N ILE A 466 -13.00 10.25 7.60
CA ILE A 466 -11.67 10.50 8.16
C ILE A 466 -11.24 11.98 8.06
N HIS A 467 -11.64 12.67 7.01
CA HIS A 467 -11.28 14.08 6.77
C HIS A 467 -11.98 15.06 7.72
N VAL A 468 -13.05 14.64 8.40
CA VAL A 468 -13.73 15.45 9.43
C VAL A 468 -12.79 15.74 10.62
N VAL A 469 -11.74 14.95 10.80
CA VAL A 469 -10.72 15.16 11.84
C VAL A 469 -10.07 16.55 11.77
N LEU A 470 -10.00 17.13 10.57
CA LEU A 470 -9.41 18.46 10.36
C LEU A 470 -10.23 19.59 10.99
N GLY A 471 -11.51 19.34 11.30
CA GLY A 471 -12.38 20.28 11.99
C GLY A 471 -12.27 20.25 13.51
N LYS A 472 -11.57 19.27 14.10
CA LYS A 472 -11.41 19.16 15.55
C LYS A 472 -10.37 20.17 16.06
N ASN A 473 -10.66 20.80 17.19
CA ASN A 473 -9.64 21.56 17.91
C ASN A 473 -8.63 20.61 18.58
N THR A 474 -7.51 21.16 19.08
CA THR A 474 -6.42 20.35 19.68
C THR A 474 -6.89 19.46 20.83
N SER A 475 -7.79 19.94 21.69
CA SER A 475 -8.30 19.17 22.83
C SER A 475 -9.19 18.01 22.37
N GLU A 476 -10.13 18.27 21.46
CA GLU A 476 -11.02 17.27 20.85
C GLU A 476 -10.23 16.21 20.08
N TYR A 477 -9.21 16.63 19.33
CA TYR A 477 -8.31 15.73 18.60
C TYR A 477 -7.58 14.78 19.55
N GLN A 478 -7.02 15.31 20.65
CA GLN A 478 -6.34 14.50 21.67
C GLN A 478 -7.29 13.57 22.41
N GLN A 479 -8.53 13.99 22.71
CA GLN A 479 -9.55 13.13 23.31
C GLN A 479 -9.94 11.99 22.36
N TYR A 480 -10.14 12.31 21.08
CA TYR A 480 -10.45 11.33 20.04
C TYR A 480 -9.32 10.31 19.83
N LEU A 481 -8.06 10.75 19.75
CA LEU A 481 -6.92 9.84 19.68
C LEU A 481 -6.78 8.96 20.93
N ARG A 482 -7.06 9.50 22.13
CA ARG A 482 -7.07 8.70 23.36
C ARG A 482 -8.14 7.62 23.33
N PHE A 483 -9.33 7.94 22.81
CA PHE A 483 -10.38 6.96 22.57
C PHE A 483 -9.93 5.85 21.62
N LEU A 484 -9.40 6.19 20.44
CA LEU A 484 -8.91 5.20 19.48
C LEU A 484 -7.77 4.34 20.05
N LYS A 485 -6.86 4.93 20.83
CA LYS A 485 -5.80 4.19 21.53
C LYS A 485 -6.37 3.24 22.59
N SER A 486 -7.50 3.57 23.22
CA SER A 486 -8.17 2.64 24.15
C SER A 486 -8.79 1.44 23.42
N VAL A 487 -9.34 1.65 22.21
CA VAL A 487 -9.82 0.56 21.34
C VAL A 487 -8.64 -0.29 20.84
N LEU A 488 -7.52 0.35 20.48
CA LEU A 488 -6.28 -0.35 20.14
C LEU A 488 -5.80 -1.24 21.28
N GLN A 489 -5.67 -0.69 22.49
CA GLN A 489 -5.26 -1.43 23.67
C GLN A 489 -6.17 -2.63 23.96
N TYR A 490 -7.48 -2.46 23.76
CA TYR A 490 -8.44 -3.57 23.85
C TYR A 490 -8.11 -4.67 22.84
N THR A 491 -7.94 -4.33 21.55
CA THR A 491 -7.65 -5.33 20.50
C THR A 491 -6.28 -6.01 20.67
N GLU A 492 -5.28 -5.28 21.18
CA GLU A 492 -3.96 -5.84 21.55
C GLU A 492 -4.09 -6.89 22.65
N ASN A 493 -4.82 -6.56 23.72
CA ASN A 493 -5.06 -7.47 24.84
C ASN A 493 -5.89 -8.68 24.41
N LEU A 494 -6.90 -8.47 23.56
CA LEU A 494 -7.70 -9.56 22.99
C LEU A 494 -6.85 -10.51 22.16
N ALA A 495 -5.96 -9.99 21.30
CA ALA A 495 -5.01 -10.81 20.52
C ALA A 495 -4.01 -11.58 21.40
N ALA A 496 -3.65 -11.03 22.57
CA ALA A 496 -2.83 -11.74 23.53
C ALA A 496 -3.61 -12.88 24.19
N TYR A 497 -4.85 -12.65 24.65
CA TYR A 497 -5.66 -13.66 25.35
C TYR A 497 -6.16 -14.80 24.46
N THR A 498 -6.46 -14.50 23.19
CA THR A 498 -6.90 -15.48 22.19
C THR A 498 -5.76 -16.26 21.54
N SER A 499 -4.50 -15.95 21.88
CA SER A 499 -3.35 -16.73 21.41
C SER A 499 -3.40 -18.19 21.87
N GLN A 500 -2.86 -19.08 21.03
CA GLN A 500 -2.82 -20.53 21.31
C GLN A 500 -2.06 -20.87 22.59
N ASP A 501 -1.12 -20.02 23.02
CA ASP A 501 -0.36 -20.22 24.26
C ASP A 501 -1.18 -19.87 25.50
N LYS A 502 -2.01 -18.81 25.43
CA LYS A 502 -2.77 -18.32 26.60
C LYS A 502 -4.15 -18.96 26.74
N ASN A 503 -4.93 -19.04 25.67
CA ASN A 503 -6.32 -19.56 25.67
C ASN A 503 -7.20 -19.02 26.82
N LYS A 504 -7.13 -17.71 27.06
CA LYS A 504 -7.79 -17.00 28.17
C LYS A 504 -9.16 -16.45 27.75
N TRP A 505 -10.12 -17.35 27.56
CA TRP A 505 -11.45 -17.03 27.01
C TRP A 505 -12.35 -16.26 27.98
N ASP A 506 -12.31 -16.59 29.26
CA ASP A 506 -13.11 -15.91 30.29
C ASP A 506 -12.60 -14.47 30.49
N GLU A 507 -11.28 -14.29 30.54
CA GLU A 507 -10.67 -12.95 30.63
C GLU A 507 -10.91 -12.11 29.36
N ALA A 508 -11.05 -12.75 28.20
CA ALA A 508 -11.42 -12.05 26.96
C ALA A 508 -12.85 -11.50 27.03
N VAL A 509 -13.80 -12.26 27.57
CA VAL A 509 -15.20 -11.82 27.78
C VAL A 509 -15.26 -10.63 28.75
N ASN A 510 -14.57 -10.72 29.89
CA ASN A 510 -14.53 -9.62 30.88
C ASN A 510 -13.88 -8.36 30.29
N LEU A 511 -12.83 -8.53 29.49
CA LEU A 511 -12.19 -7.42 28.78
C LEU A 511 -13.15 -6.75 27.78
N THR A 512 -14.00 -7.54 27.09
CA THR A 512 -15.01 -7.02 26.15
C THR A 512 -16.05 -6.14 26.84
N GLN A 513 -16.56 -6.54 28.01
CA GLN A 513 -17.50 -5.73 28.79
C GLN A 513 -16.96 -4.32 29.07
N ALA A 514 -15.73 -4.23 29.58
CA ALA A 514 -15.11 -2.95 29.91
C ALA A 514 -14.85 -2.06 28.68
N ALA A 515 -14.53 -2.66 27.54
CA ALA A 515 -14.33 -1.93 26.28
C ALA A 515 -15.66 -1.42 25.71
N LEU A 516 -16.72 -2.22 25.80
CA LEU A 516 -18.05 -1.89 25.29
C LEU A 516 -18.62 -0.65 26.00
N LEU A 517 -18.50 -0.58 27.33
CA LEU A 517 -18.92 0.60 28.10
C LEU A 517 -18.17 1.87 27.66
N LYS A 518 -16.86 1.78 27.37
CA LYS A 518 -16.08 2.91 26.87
C LYS A 518 -16.54 3.37 25.48
N ILE A 519 -16.85 2.43 24.59
CA ILE A 519 -17.38 2.74 23.26
C ILE A 519 -18.75 3.43 23.40
N TRP A 520 -19.64 2.89 24.23
CA TRP A 520 -20.95 3.47 24.51
C TRP A 520 -20.85 4.91 25.03
N THR A 521 -20.11 5.12 26.12
CA THR A 521 -19.95 6.45 26.72
C THR A 521 -19.34 7.48 25.75
N PHE A 522 -18.43 7.05 24.86
CA PHE A 522 -17.87 7.95 23.85
C PHE A 522 -18.87 8.24 22.71
N SER A 523 -19.70 7.25 22.35
CA SER A 523 -20.76 7.38 21.36
C SER A 523 -21.84 8.35 21.83
N GLU A 524 -22.32 8.22 23.07
CA GLU A 524 -23.32 9.11 23.68
C GLU A 524 -22.87 10.58 23.69
N LYS A 525 -21.57 10.83 23.87
CA LYS A 525 -21.00 12.18 23.83
C LYS A 525 -20.93 12.78 22.42
N LYS A 526 -21.28 12.01 21.38
CA LYS A 526 -21.26 12.42 19.97
C LYS A 526 -19.92 12.97 19.49
N GLN A 527 -18.82 12.38 19.95
CA GLN A 527 -17.45 12.86 19.70
C GLN A 527 -16.69 12.14 18.57
N MET A 528 -17.22 11.03 18.06
CA MET A 528 -16.68 10.30 16.90
C MET A 528 -16.77 11.12 15.60
N LEU A 529 -15.96 10.78 14.58
CA LEU A 529 -15.96 11.55 13.34
C LEU A 529 -17.30 11.46 12.61
N ILE A 530 -17.95 10.31 12.67
CA ILE A 530 -19.27 10.13 12.07
C ILE A 530 -20.36 11.04 12.67
N HIS A 531 -20.29 11.32 13.97
CA HIS A 531 -21.23 12.24 14.63
C HIS A 531 -21.03 13.70 14.19
N LEU A 532 -19.80 14.05 13.83
CA LEU A 532 -19.42 15.38 13.38
C LEU A 532 -19.57 15.57 11.86
N ALA A 533 -19.75 14.48 11.11
CA ALA A 533 -20.05 14.54 9.69
C ALA A 533 -21.41 15.22 9.52
N LYS A 534 -21.43 16.42 8.92
CA LYS A 534 -22.68 17.10 8.58
C LYS A 534 -23.51 16.18 7.68
N LYS A 535 -24.80 15.99 7.98
CA LYS A 535 -25.76 15.44 7.00
C LYS A 535 -25.60 16.27 5.73
N SER A 536 -25.21 15.63 4.64
CA SER A 536 -24.79 16.29 3.41
C SER A 536 -25.86 17.29 2.94
N THR A 537 -25.63 18.58 3.13
CA THR A 537 -26.28 19.57 2.29
C THR A 537 -25.55 19.55 0.96
N SER A 538 -26.26 19.07 -0.05
CA SER A 538 -25.89 19.11 -1.45
C SER A 538 -25.45 20.52 -1.86
N LYS A 539 -24.14 20.80 -1.88
CA LYS A 539 -23.57 21.86 -2.73
C LYS A 539 -22.21 21.42 -3.24
N VAL A 540 -22.25 20.93 -4.47
CA VAL A 540 -21.14 20.84 -5.43
C VAL A 540 -20.46 22.21 -5.53
N VAL A 541 -19.14 22.25 -5.37
CA VAL A 541 -18.23 23.14 -6.12
C VAL A 541 -16.98 22.35 -6.44
#